data_AF-A0A7S4ME84-F1
#
_entry.id   AF-A0A7S4ME84-F1
#
_cell.length_a   1.000
_cell.length_b   1.000
_cell.length_c   1.000
_cell.angle_alpha   90.00
_cell.angle_beta   90.00
_cell.angle_gamma   90.00
#
_symmetry.space_group_name_H-M   'P 1'
#
loop_
_entity.id
_entity.type
_entity.pdbx_description
1 polymer ?
#
loop_
_entity_poly.entity_id
_entity_poly.type
_entity_poly.pdbx_seq_one_letter_code
_entity_poly.pdbx_strand_id
1 'polypeptide(L)'
;TRNSMQARCAAALVMLGLLAVAAGEGYAKAEGCEEAMNEYCNSDGACRLCPKAKKYARLDVAAHQNKDPQWRCYCEHTLSKDLQSWVNKAPKDGSKSWLDYCTRHAKLEKVLKLCKEGTITTDGSEVKEL
;
A
#
# COMPACT_ATOMS: atom_id res chain seq x y z
N THR A 1 -50.81 -46.78 1.59
CA THR A 1 -49.93 -47.51 2.53
C THR A 1 -48.54 -47.62 1.94
N ARG A 2 -47.54 -46.90 2.47
CA ARG A 2 -46.15 -47.38 2.66
C ARG A 2 -45.30 -46.25 3.25
N ASN A 3 -44.96 -46.45 4.52
CA ASN A 3 -43.88 -45.79 5.23
C ASN A 3 -42.58 -45.90 4.43
N SER A 4 -41.74 -44.86 4.44
CA SER A 4 -40.31 -45.01 4.16
C SER A 4 -39.51 -44.44 5.31
N MET A 5 -38.91 -45.37 6.04
CA MET A 5 -37.97 -45.21 7.12
C MET A 5 -36.59 -44.76 6.61
N GLN A 6 -35.87 -44.06 7.50
CA GLN A 6 -34.43 -44.15 7.76
C GLN A 6 -33.46 -43.70 6.65
N ALA A 7 -32.70 -42.61 6.82
CA ALA A 7 -31.61 -42.37 7.78
C ALA A 7 -30.23 -42.87 7.29
N ARG A 8 -29.36 -41.89 7.02
CA ARG A 8 -27.90 -41.81 7.26
C ARG A 8 -26.94 -42.57 6.32
N CYS A 9 -26.03 -41.81 5.72
CA CYS A 9 -24.57 -41.84 5.99
C CYS A 9 -23.86 -40.93 4.96
N ALA A 10 -23.31 -39.79 5.40
CA ALA A 10 -21.87 -39.57 5.59
C ALA A 10 -21.10 -39.49 4.24
N ALA A 11 -20.81 -38.28 3.73
CA ALA A 11 -19.67 -37.42 4.08
C ALA A 11 -18.46 -37.67 3.16
N ALA A 12 -18.14 -36.67 2.34
CA ALA A 12 -16.76 -36.25 2.03
C ALA A 12 -16.79 -35.00 1.13
N LEU A 13 -17.19 -33.85 1.69
CA LEU A 13 -16.82 -32.57 1.09
C LEU A 13 -15.36 -32.34 1.46
N VAL A 14 -14.45 -32.72 0.55
CA VAL A 14 -13.04 -32.32 0.63
C VAL A 14 -13.00 -30.82 0.35
N MET A 15 -13.20 -30.03 1.40
CA MET A 15 -12.90 -28.60 1.37
C MET A 15 -11.38 -28.49 1.24
N LEU A 16 -10.87 -28.36 0.01
CA LEU A 16 -9.56 -27.79 -0.23
C LEU A 16 -9.60 -26.35 0.30
N GLY A 17 -9.27 -26.19 1.57
CA GLY A 17 -8.94 -24.91 2.14
C GLY A 17 -7.71 -24.39 1.40
N LEU A 18 -7.91 -23.42 0.52
CA LEU A 18 -6.83 -22.51 0.17
C LEU A 18 -6.45 -21.78 1.46
N LEU A 19 -5.42 -22.29 2.12
CA LEU A 19 -4.64 -21.49 3.05
C LEU A 19 -3.94 -20.42 2.22
N ALA A 20 -4.57 -19.26 2.12
CA ALA A 20 -3.90 -18.06 1.68
C ALA A 20 -2.77 -17.80 2.69
N VAL A 21 -1.53 -18.06 2.26
CA VAL A 21 -0.34 -17.67 3.00
C VAL A 21 -0.35 -16.15 3.08
N ALA A 22 -0.60 -15.61 4.28
CA ALA A 22 -0.32 -14.22 4.61
C ALA A 22 1.22 -14.06 4.61
N ALA A 23 1.80 -13.90 3.43
CA ALA A 23 3.14 -13.39 3.27
C ALA A 23 3.11 -11.93 3.79
N GLY A 24 4.05 -11.60 4.69
CA GLY A 24 4.08 -10.37 5.48
C GLY A 24 3.60 -9.14 4.70
N GLU A 25 2.74 -8.35 5.35
CA GLU A 25 1.87 -7.33 4.76
C GLU A 25 2.68 -6.26 4.01
N GLY A 26 3.11 -6.60 2.80
CA GLY A 26 3.51 -5.64 1.80
C GLY A 26 2.36 -4.66 1.59
N TYR A 27 2.70 -3.40 1.41
CA TYR A 27 1.71 -2.34 1.27
C TYR A 27 0.62 -2.69 0.27
N ALA A 28 -0.61 -2.24 0.53
CA ALA A 28 -1.73 -2.46 -0.38
C ALA A 28 -1.35 -1.95 -1.78
N LYS A 29 -1.50 -2.82 -2.78
CA LYS A 29 -1.21 -2.48 -4.18
C LYS A 29 -2.12 -1.35 -4.63
N ALA A 30 -1.57 -0.41 -5.38
CA ALA A 30 -2.33 0.68 -6.00
C ALA A 30 -2.98 0.23 -7.32
N GLU A 31 -3.13 -1.08 -7.53
CA GLU A 31 -3.82 -1.69 -8.68
C GLU A 31 -3.32 -1.20 -10.04
N GLY A 32 -2.00 -1.01 -10.19
CA GLY A 32 -1.38 -0.52 -11.43
C GLY A 32 -1.13 0.99 -11.47
N CYS A 33 -1.55 1.73 -10.44
CA CYS A 33 -1.35 3.18 -10.29
C CYS A 33 -0.13 3.54 -9.42
N GLU A 34 0.73 2.57 -9.10
CA GLU A 34 1.87 2.76 -8.20
C GLU A 34 2.82 3.84 -8.72
N GLU A 35 3.09 3.85 -10.02
CA GLU A 35 4.02 4.81 -10.63
C GLU A 35 3.44 6.23 -10.60
N ALA A 36 2.16 6.42 -10.97
CA ALA A 36 1.47 7.69 -10.83
C ALA A 36 1.50 8.25 -9.40
N MET A 37 1.26 7.40 -8.41
CA MET A 37 1.32 7.81 -7.01
C MET A 37 2.74 8.11 -6.54
N ASN A 38 3.75 7.37 -7.02
CA ASN A 38 5.15 7.66 -6.75
C ASN A 38 5.56 8.99 -7.39
N GLU A 39 5.12 9.30 -8.61
CA GLU A 39 5.43 10.55 -9.30
C GLU A 39 4.83 11.74 -8.54
N TYR A 40 3.62 11.62 -7.99
CA TYR A 40 3.08 12.61 -7.04
C TYR A 40 4.05 12.84 -5.87
N CYS A 41 4.56 11.79 -5.25
CA CYS A 41 5.49 11.93 -4.13
C CYS A 41 6.83 12.57 -4.52
N ASN A 42 7.25 12.43 -5.77
CA ASN A 42 8.49 13.01 -6.29
C ASN A 42 8.30 14.43 -6.85
N SER A 43 7.06 14.92 -6.99
CA SER A 43 6.79 16.28 -7.45
C SER A 43 7.19 17.33 -6.42
N ASP A 44 7.49 18.53 -6.93
CA ASP A 44 7.90 19.65 -6.10
C ASP A 44 6.79 20.03 -5.10
N GLY A 45 7.16 20.12 -3.82
CA GLY A 45 6.23 20.51 -2.76
C GLY A 45 5.35 19.40 -2.20
N ALA A 46 5.26 18.22 -2.84
CA ALA A 46 4.52 17.09 -2.29
C ALA A 46 5.11 16.62 -0.96
N CYS A 47 6.42 16.43 -0.89
CA CYS A 47 7.12 16.12 0.35
C CYS A 47 8.52 16.72 0.35
N ARG A 48 8.82 17.59 1.33
CA ARG A 48 10.12 18.29 1.44
C ARG A 48 11.23 17.43 2.07
N LEU A 49 10.88 16.27 2.59
CA LEU A 49 11.83 15.33 3.18
C LEU A 49 12.66 14.70 2.05
N CYS A 50 13.89 14.29 2.37
CA CYS A 50 14.82 13.64 1.42
C CYS A 50 14.84 14.26 -0.01
N PRO A 51 15.23 15.53 -0.16
CA PRO A 51 15.09 16.28 -1.42
C PRO A 51 15.89 15.71 -2.60
N LYS A 52 16.89 14.86 -2.33
CA LYS A 52 17.74 14.22 -3.35
C LYS A 52 17.43 12.73 -3.56
N ALA A 53 16.47 12.17 -2.84
CA ALA A 53 16.12 10.76 -2.93
C ALA A 53 14.74 10.59 -3.58
N LYS A 54 14.57 9.46 -4.26
CA LYS A 54 13.26 9.03 -4.73
C LYS A 54 12.35 8.77 -3.53
N LYS A 55 11.07 9.05 -3.74
CA LYS A 55 10.01 8.83 -2.78
C LYS A 55 8.97 7.89 -3.37
N TYR A 56 8.33 7.13 -2.50
CA TYR A 56 7.41 6.09 -2.90
C TYR A 56 6.12 6.20 -2.09
N ALA A 57 4.98 6.19 -2.78
CA ALA A 57 3.67 6.23 -2.17
C ALA A 57 3.30 4.86 -1.63
N ARG A 58 3.04 4.74 -0.33
CA ARG A 58 2.65 3.48 0.31
C ARG A 58 1.51 3.70 1.28
N LEU A 59 0.60 2.74 1.32
CA LEU A 59 -0.52 2.72 2.25
C LEU A 59 -0.07 2.00 3.52
N ASP A 60 0.13 2.75 4.60
CA ASP A 60 0.72 2.21 5.83
C ASP A 60 -0.06 2.61 7.09
N VAL A 61 -0.05 1.73 8.08
CA VAL A 61 -0.47 2.01 9.44
C VAL A 61 0.76 2.47 10.20
N ALA A 62 0.82 3.75 10.57
CA ALA A 62 1.98 4.24 11.31
C ALA A 62 2.14 3.46 12.62
N ALA A 63 3.35 2.96 12.90
CA ALA A 63 3.63 2.06 14.04
C ALA A 63 3.18 2.57 15.43
N HIS A 64 2.92 3.87 15.58
CA HIS A 64 2.45 4.51 16.83
C HIS A 64 0.98 4.94 16.78
N GLN A 65 0.26 4.66 15.69
CA GLN A 65 -1.15 5.01 15.51
C GLN A 65 -1.91 3.73 15.20
N ASN A 66 -2.66 3.22 16.17
CA ASN A 66 -3.70 2.19 15.96
C ASN A 66 -4.90 2.80 15.20
N LYS A 67 -4.63 3.36 14.02
CA LYS A 67 -5.58 4.07 13.17
C LYS A 67 -5.61 3.42 11.80
N ASP A 68 -6.61 3.80 11.03
CA ASP A 68 -6.78 3.38 9.64
C ASP A 68 -5.51 3.64 8.81
N PRO A 69 -5.19 2.74 7.86
CA PRO A 69 -4.03 2.89 7.01
C PRO A 69 -4.12 4.18 6.19
N GLN A 70 -3.00 4.91 6.08
CA GLN A 70 -2.95 6.19 5.35
C GLN A 70 -1.88 6.15 4.26
N TRP A 71 -2.19 6.81 3.14
CA TRP A 71 -1.22 6.99 2.07
C TRP A 71 -0.15 8.01 2.46
N ARG A 72 1.10 7.58 2.36
CA ARG A 72 2.30 8.33 2.76
C ARG A 72 3.35 8.25 1.66
N CYS A 73 4.12 9.32 1.52
CA CYS A 73 5.32 9.37 0.68
C CYS A 73 6.54 9.01 1.54
N TYR A 74 7.11 7.83 1.33
CA TYR A 74 8.30 7.35 2.05
C TYR A 74 9.58 7.66 1.28
N CYS A 75 10.62 8.08 1.99
CA CYS A 75 11.97 8.15 1.44
C CYS A 75 12.50 6.73 1.15
N GLU A 76 13.10 6.53 -0.02
CA GLU A 76 13.59 5.22 -0.48
C GLU A 76 14.39 4.42 0.56
N HIS A 77 15.29 5.09 1.30
CA HIS A 77 16.17 4.46 2.29
C HIS A 77 15.44 3.88 3.51
N THR A 78 14.16 4.22 3.69
CA THR A 78 13.29 3.68 4.76
C THR A 78 12.45 2.49 4.31
N LEU A 79 12.59 2.06 3.05
CA LEU A 79 11.90 0.90 2.53
C LEU A 79 12.83 -0.30 2.41
N SER A 80 12.22 -1.49 2.39
CA SER A 80 12.88 -2.74 2.01
C SER A 80 13.45 -2.66 0.59
N LYS A 81 14.34 -3.60 0.22
CA LYS A 81 14.99 -3.58 -1.11
C LYS A 81 14.00 -3.70 -2.27
N ASP A 82 12.88 -4.38 -2.06
CA ASP A 82 11.78 -4.50 -3.02
C ASP A 82 10.80 -3.30 -2.98
N LEU A 83 11.06 -2.34 -2.09
CA LEU A 83 10.27 -1.14 -1.85
C LEU A 83 8.84 -1.43 -1.38
N GLN A 84 8.55 -2.64 -0.87
CA GLN A 84 7.21 -3.08 -0.50
C GLN A 84 6.89 -2.99 0.99
N SER A 85 7.85 -2.65 1.84
CA SER A 85 7.61 -2.54 3.29
C SER A 85 8.50 -1.49 3.92
N TRP A 86 8.03 -0.85 5.00
CA TRP A 86 8.86 0.02 5.81
C TRP A 86 9.90 -0.83 6.55
N VAL A 87 11.15 -0.41 6.50
CA VAL A 87 12.19 -0.95 7.37
C VAL A 87 12.46 0.08 8.44
N ASN A 88 12.25 -0.30 9.71
CA ASN A 88 12.58 0.54 10.85
C ASN A 88 14.11 0.72 10.92
N LYS A 89 14.62 1.67 10.17
CA LYS A 89 16.01 2.10 10.22
C LYS A 89 15.98 3.53 10.69
N ALA A 90 16.39 3.74 11.94
CA ALA A 90 16.79 5.07 12.35
C ALA A 90 17.79 5.61 11.31
N PRO A 91 17.64 6.86 10.85
CA PRO A 91 18.59 7.48 9.95
C PRO A 91 20.02 7.30 10.46
N LYS A 92 20.94 6.85 9.59
CA LYS A 92 22.34 6.61 9.96
C LYS A 92 23.08 7.88 10.37
N ASP A 93 22.54 9.04 10.02
CA ASP A 93 23.04 10.36 10.37
C ASP A 93 22.53 10.87 11.74
N GLY A 94 21.77 10.06 12.47
CA GLY A 94 21.19 10.42 13.77
C GLY A 94 20.00 11.38 13.68
N SER A 95 19.49 11.65 12.47
CA SER A 95 18.25 12.40 12.31
C SER A 95 17.04 11.58 12.82
N LYS A 96 15.97 12.28 13.18
CA LYS A 96 14.79 11.68 13.81
C LYS A 96 13.98 10.89 12.77
N SER A 97 13.71 9.60 13.01
CA SER A 97 13.05 8.68 12.05
C SER A 97 11.61 9.05 11.64
N TRP A 98 10.95 9.93 12.40
CA TRP A 98 9.65 10.49 11.99
C TRP A 98 9.77 11.57 10.90
N LEU A 99 10.99 11.89 10.44
CA LEU A 99 11.28 12.81 9.34
C LEU A 99 11.44 12.11 7.99
N ASP A 100 11.07 10.83 7.89
CA ASP A 100 11.37 10.06 6.67
C ASP A 100 10.14 9.74 5.80
N TYR A 101 8.97 10.25 6.18
CA TYR A 101 7.79 10.23 5.33
C TYR A 101 6.90 11.46 5.49
N CYS A 102 6.13 11.77 4.45
CA CYS A 102 5.03 12.74 4.52
C CYS A 102 3.68 12.03 4.38
N THR A 103 2.76 12.23 5.32
CA THR A 103 1.37 11.82 5.11
C THR A 103 0.69 12.74 4.09
N ARG A 104 0.17 12.15 3.01
CA ARG A 104 -0.50 12.84 1.90
C ARG A 104 -1.79 12.15 1.49
N HIS A 105 -2.48 11.57 2.47
CA HIS A 105 -3.60 10.67 2.27
C HIS A 105 -4.63 11.17 1.25
N ALA A 106 -5.28 12.31 1.50
CA ALA A 106 -6.31 12.84 0.61
C ALA A 106 -5.82 13.15 -0.82
N LYS A 107 -4.57 13.60 -0.97
CA LYS A 107 -3.99 13.91 -2.29
C LYS A 107 -3.64 12.63 -3.05
N LEU A 108 -3.03 11.66 -2.39
CA LEU A 108 -2.70 10.36 -2.96
C LEU A 108 -3.96 9.55 -3.31
N GLU A 109 -5.03 9.64 -2.51
CA GLU A 109 -6.33 9.06 -2.87
C GLU A 109 -6.93 9.70 -4.12
N LYS A 110 -6.82 11.03 -4.27
CA LYS A 110 -7.25 11.72 -5.49
C LYS A 110 -6.48 11.21 -6.71
N VAL A 111 -5.15 11.07 -6.61
CA VAL A 111 -4.32 10.53 -7.70
C VAL A 111 -4.73 9.10 -8.03
N LEU A 112 -4.89 8.24 -7.02
CA LEU A 112 -5.33 6.86 -7.20
C LEU A 112 -6.69 6.78 -7.91
N LYS A 113 -7.65 7.61 -7.49
CA LYS A 113 -8.97 7.70 -8.11
C LYS A 113 -8.87 8.10 -9.58
N LEU A 114 -8.18 9.19 -9.89
CA LEU A 114 -8.02 9.68 -11.26
C LEU A 114 -7.32 8.66 -12.17
N CYS A 115 -6.32 7.95 -11.64
CA CYS A 115 -5.63 6.90 -12.39
C CYS A 115 -6.55 5.70 -12.67
N LYS A 116 -7.31 5.24 -11.67
CA LYS A 116 -8.30 4.16 -11.85
C LYS A 116 -9.42 4.52 -12.82
N GLU A 117 -9.80 5.79 -12.88
CA GLU A 117 -10.77 6.33 -13.83
C GLU A 117 -10.18 6.54 -15.24
N GLY A 118 -8.87 6.32 -15.43
CA GLY A 118 -8.17 6.56 -16.70
C GLY A 118 -8.06 8.05 -17.06
N THR A 119 -8.26 8.95 -16.09
CA THR A 119 -8.16 10.40 -16.27
C THR A 119 -6.71 10.88 -16.24
N ILE A 120 -5.83 10.14 -15.56
CA ILE A 120 -4.38 10.33 -15.65
C ILE A 120 -3.70 9.04 -16.08
N THR A 121 -2.56 9.15 -16.75
CA THR A 121 -1.72 8.00 -17.12
C THR A 121 -1.19 7.25 -15.90
N THR A 122 -1.05 5.93 -16.03
CA THR A 122 -0.52 5.07 -14.96
C THR A 122 0.94 5.37 -14.63
N ASP A 123 1.69 5.93 -15.58
CA ASP A 123 3.09 6.36 -15.41
C ASP A 123 3.24 7.70 -14.66
N GLY A 124 2.13 8.40 -14.37
CA GLY A 124 2.16 9.64 -13.61
C GLY A 124 2.62 10.88 -14.34
N SER A 125 2.86 10.83 -15.66
CA SER A 125 3.35 11.96 -16.44
C SER A 125 2.50 13.24 -16.26
N GLU A 126 1.20 13.08 -16.01
CA GLU A 126 0.21 14.16 -15.85
C GLU A 126 -0.02 14.60 -14.39
N VAL A 127 0.64 13.95 -13.41
CA VAL A 127 0.39 14.16 -11.98
C VAL A 127 1.00 15.46 -11.44
N LYS A 128 1.95 16.05 -12.17
CA LYS A 128 2.69 17.26 -11.75
C LYS A 128 1.81 18.50 -11.58
N GLU A 129 0.58 18.48 -12.07
CA GLU A 129 -0.36 19.60 -12.05
C GLU A 129 -1.44 19.52 -10.95
N LEU A 130 -1.40 18.51 -10.05
CA LEU A 130 -2.46 18.17 -9.05
C LEU A 130 -2.18 18.61 -7.59
#